data_AF-A0A847GJW4-F1
#
_entry.id   AF-A0A847GJW4-F1
#
_cell.length_a   1.000
_cell.length_b   1.000
_cell.length_c   1.000
_cell.angle_alpha   90.00
_cell.angle_beta   90.00
_cell.angle_gamma   90.00
#
_symmetry.space_group_name_H-M   'P 1'
#
loop_
_entity.id
_entity.type
_entity.pdbx_description
1 polymer ?
#
loop_
_entity_poly.entity_id
_entity_poly.type
_entity_poly.pdbx_seq_one_letter_code
_entity_poly.pdbx_strand_id
1 'polypeptide(L)'
;MRNAVPATGRVTVEGKPLPGASVRFIPTIQSTGGREASAMTDESGAYEMATLAPGVPPDQAKGVIPGEYTVVLSRVAMPDGGPPPADIIDENDAIAKGMKQYVPAEYTNPETSPLKIKVAAPKAENNFDL
;
A
#
# COMPACT_ATOMS: atom_id res chain seq x y z
N MET A 1 -3.88 -3.29 18.15
CA MET A 1 -2.69 -2.53 18.64
C MET A 1 -3.13 -1.32 19.46
N ARG A 2 -2.48 -0.97 20.59
CA ARG A 2 -2.95 0.13 21.46
C ARG A 2 -2.76 1.55 20.90
N ASN A 3 -1.89 1.73 19.89
CA ASN A 3 -1.55 3.05 19.33
C ASN A 3 -1.79 3.18 17.81
N ALA A 4 -2.35 2.16 17.16
CA ALA A 4 -2.67 2.25 15.74
C ALA A 4 -4.05 2.88 15.55
N VAL A 5 -4.18 3.74 14.54
CA VAL A 5 -5.44 4.37 14.15
C VAL A 5 -5.92 3.76 12.83
N PRO A 6 -7.24 3.61 12.61
CA PRO A 6 -7.75 3.13 11.33
C PRO A 6 -7.26 4.05 10.22
N ALA A 7 -6.61 3.46 9.20
CA ALA A 7 -6.23 4.18 8.00
C ALA A 7 -6.84 3.46 6.79
N THR A 8 -7.72 4.16 6.10
CA THR A 8 -8.44 3.66 4.94
C THR A 8 -8.24 4.59 3.76
N GLY A 9 -8.63 4.14 2.59
CA GLY A 9 -8.51 4.95 1.40
C GLY A 9 -8.99 4.27 0.16
N ARG A 10 -8.81 4.94 -0.96
CA ARG A 10 -9.12 4.43 -2.29
C ARG A 10 -7.99 4.75 -3.27
N VAL A 11 -7.67 3.80 -4.13
CA VAL A 11 -6.72 3.97 -5.22
C VAL A 11 -7.46 3.94 -6.55
N THR A 12 -7.23 4.97 -7.34
CA THR A 12 -7.66 5.08 -8.72
C THR A 12 -6.46 5.31 -9.64
N VAL A 13 -6.59 4.86 -10.88
CA VAL A 13 -5.64 5.14 -11.97
C VAL A 13 -6.46 5.71 -13.12
N GLU A 14 -6.12 6.92 -13.58
CA GLU A 14 -6.88 7.63 -14.63
C GLU A 14 -8.40 7.68 -14.35
N GLY A 15 -8.79 7.89 -13.08
CA GLY A 15 -10.20 7.92 -12.65
C GLY A 15 -10.91 6.57 -12.58
N LYS A 16 -10.21 5.45 -12.81
CA LYS A 16 -10.76 4.08 -12.67
C LYS A 16 -10.27 3.45 -11.36
N PRO A 17 -11.13 2.73 -10.61
CA PRO A 17 -10.68 2.00 -9.44
C PRO A 17 -9.62 0.96 -9.81
N LEU A 18 -8.55 0.89 -9.03
CA LEU A 18 -7.46 -0.05 -9.24
C LEU A 18 -7.53 -1.19 -8.21
N PRO A 19 -8.12 -2.36 -8.56
CA PRO A 19 -8.19 -3.49 -7.65
C PRO A 19 -6.89 -4.31 -7.62
N GLY A 20 -6.59 -4.91 -6.48
CA GLY A 20 -5.41 -5.75 -6.26
C GLY A 20 -4.09 -4.97 -6.17
N ALA A 21 -4.13 -3.66 -5.96
CA ALA A 21 -2.96 -2.81 -5.79
C ALA A 21 -2.42 -2.93 -4.37
N SER A 22 -1.13 -3.14 -4.26
CA SER A 22 -0.39 -3.13 -3.01
C SER A 22 -0.09 -1.69 -2.62
N VAL A 23 -0.59 -1.27 -1.46
CA VAL A 23 -0.34 0.04 -0.88
C VAL A 23 0.56 -0.15 0.33
N ARG A 24 1.74 0.46 0.33
CA ARG A 24 2.69 0.39 1.44
C ARG A 24 2.97 1.79 1.98
N PHE A 25 2.94 1.93 3.30
CA PHE A 25 3.31 3.15 4.00
C PHE A 25 4.68 2.95 4.63
N ILE A 26 5.68 3.63 4.07
CA ILE A 26 7.07 3.58 4.50
C ILE A 26 7.34 4.78 5.41
N PRO A 27 7.69 4.60 6.69
CA PRO A 27 7.89 5.72 7.61
C PRO A 27 9.07 6.59 7.15
N THR A 28 8.87 7.90 7.06
CA THR A 28 9.93 8.84 6.63
C THR A 28 11.01 9.03 7.68
N ILE A 29 10.67 8.81 8.95
CA ILE A 29 11.58 8.95 10.10
C ILE A 29 11.56 7.63 10.88
N GLN A 30 12.64 6.85 10.80
CA GLN A 30 12.79 5.62 11.61
C GLN A 30 12.80 5.92 13.12
N SER A 31 13.20 7.14 13.51
CA SER A 31 13.38 7.53 14.90
C SER A 31 12.08 7.75 15.70
N THR A 32 10.91 7.84 15.06
CA THR A 32 9.62 8.04 15.74
C THR A 32 8.86 6.75 16.04
N GLY A 33 9.43 5.58 15.71
CA GLY A 33 8.77 4.30 15.89
C GLY A 33 7.61 4.06 14.91
N GLY A 34 7.56 4.82 13.82
CA GLY A 34 6.68 4.52 12.68
C GLY A 34 6.97 3.12 12.17
N ARG A 35 5.93 2.32 12.00
CA ARG A 35 6.02 0.97 11.42
C ARG A 35 5.50 0.97 10.01
N GLU A 36 6.12 0.15 9.17
CA GLU A 36 5.61 -0.15 7.85
C GLU A 36 4.20 -0.73 7.96
N ALA A 37 3.30 -0.17 7.16
CA ALA A 37 1.97 -0.69 7.02
C ALA A 37 1.72 -1.04 5.55
N SER A 38 0.90 -2.05 5.33
CA SER A 38 0.54 -2.52 3.99
C SER A 38 -0.95 -2.78 3.89
N ALA A 39 -1.50 -2.59 2.70
CA ALA A 39 -2.84 -2.97 2.33
C ALA A 39 -2.87 -3.49 0.89
N MET A 40 -3.95 -4.19 0.56
CA MET A 40 -4.29 -4.51 -0.81
C MET A 40 -5.67 -3.93 -1.13
N THR A 41 -5.81 -3.30 -2.30
CA THR A 41 -7.09 -2.73 -2.71
C THR A 41 -8.06 -3.82 -3.18
N ASP A 42 -9.35 -3.62 -2.89
CA ASP A 42 -10.45 -4.47 -3.34
C ASP A 42 -10.95 -4.10 -4.75
N GLU A 43 -11.99 -4.77 -5.24
CA GLU A 43 -12.62 -4.53 -6.55
C GLU A 43 -13.06 -3.07 -6.76
N SER A 44 -13.38 -2.35 -5.69
CA SER A 44 -13.76 -0.94 -5.74
C SER A 44 -12.56 0.01 -5.70
N GLY A 45 -11.34 -0.52 -5.55
CA GLY A 45 -10.10 0.22 -5.33
C GLY A 45 -9.93 0.65 -3.87
N ALA A 46 -10.81 0.27 -2.95
CA ALA A 46 -10.73 0.65 -1.55
C ALA A 46 -9.71 -0.24 -0.81
N TYR A 47 -9.00 0.32 0.17
CA TYR A 47 -8.02 -0.42 0.96
C TYR A 47 -8.14 -0.07 2.45
N GLU A 48 -7.80 -1.05 3.29
CA GLU A 48 -7.68 -0.91 4.75
C GLU A 48 -6.25 -1.27 5.15
N MET A 49 -5.53 -0.31 5.75
CA MET A 49 -4.15 -0.51 6.15
C MET A 49 -4.01 -1.41 7.37
N ALA A 50 -3.05 -2.32 7.32
CA ALA A 50 -2.62 -3.11 8.45
C ALA A 50 -1.11 -2.90 8.70
N THR A 51 -0.75 -2.69 9.95
CA THR A 51 0.63 -2.59 10.41
C THR A 51 1.03 -3.94 10.99
N LEU A 52 1.99 -4.64 10.40
CA LEU A 52 2.51 -5.87 11.00
C LEU A 52 3.41 -5.52 12.19
N ALA A 53 3.12 -6.08 13.36
CA ALA A 53 4.02 -6.01 14.51
C ALA A 53 4.32 -7.40 15.09
N PRO A 54 5.57 -7.64 15.55
CA PRO A 54 5.92 -8.85 16.27
C PRO A 54 4.97 -9.10 17.44
N GLY A 55 4.43 -10.32 17.52
CA GLY A 55 3.52 -10.72 18.60
C GLY A 55 2.08 -10.23 18.45
N VAL A 56 1.72 -9.56 17.34
CA VAL A 56 0.34 -9.19 17.03
C VAL A 56 -0.19 -10.07 15.91
N PRO A 57 -1.31 -10.80 16.11
CA PRO A 57 -1.95 -11.57 15.05
C PRO A 57 -2.35 -10.66 13.87
N PRO A 58 -2.31 -11.14 12.61
CA PRO A 58 -2.72 -10.37 11.44
C PRO A 58 -4.12 -9.76 11.58
N ASP A 59 -5.05 -10.49 12.20
CA ASP A 59 -6.43 -10.03 12.42
C ASP A 59 -6.53 -8.83 13.37
N GLN A 60 -5.50 -8.61 14.21
CA GLN A 60 -5.40 -7.52 15.18
C GLN A 60 -4.34 -6.47 14.80
N ALA A 61 -3.72 -6.65 13.64
CA ALA A 61 -2.71 -5.77 13.06
C ALA A 61 -3.34 -4.58 12.30
N LYS A 62 -4.65 -4.42 12.35
CA LYS A 62 -5.38 -3.34 11.66
C LYS A 62 -4.98 -1.95 12.17
N GLY A 63 -4.89 -1.01 11.23
CA GLY A 63 -4.55 0.38 11.46
C GLY A 63 -3.08 0.70 11.22
N VAL A 64 -2.75 1.99 11.37
CA VAL A 64 -1.41 2.56 11.17
C VAL A 64 -1.03 3.38 12.39
N ILE A 65 0.23 3.29 12.80
CA ILE A 65 0.75 4.12 13.88
C ILE A 65 0.79 5.58 13.40
N PRO A 66 0.26 6.55 14.16
CA PRO A 66 0.37 7.96 13.79
C PRO A 66 1.82 8.38 13.52
N GLY A 67 2.05 9.08 12.41
CA GLY A 67 3.38 9.40 11.92
C GLY A 67 3.36 9.93 10.49
N GLU A 68 4.54 10.23 9.96
CA GLU A 68 4.74 10.65 8.57
C GLU A 68 5.25 9.47 7.74
N TYR A 69 4.63 9.28 6.59
CA TYR A 69 4.85 8.11 5.74
C TYR A 69 4.95 8.52 4.28
N THR A 70 5.92 7.95 3.57
CA THR A 70 5.93 7.91 2.11
C THR A 70 5.09 6.73 1.67
N VAL A 71 4.20 6.97 0.71
CA VAL A 71 3.32 5.95 0.17
C VAL A 71 3.91 5.38 -1.09
N VAL A 72 3.95 4.06 -1.15
CA VAL A 72 4.42 3.30 -2.29
C VAL A 72 3.26 2.46 -2.78
N LEU A 73 2.86 2.65 -4.03
CA LEU A 73 1.81 1.88 -4.67
C LEU A 73 2.41 1.03 -5.76
N SER A 74 1.91 -0.19 -5.86
CA SER A 74 2.48 -1.19 -6.74
C SER A 74 1.36 -2.11 -7.19
N ARG A 75 1.27 -2.36 -8.50
CA ARG A 75 0.27 -3.24 -9.08
C ARG A 75 0.83 -3.90 -10.31
N VAL A 76 1.11 -5.19 -10.15
CA VAL A 76 1.44 -6.05 -11.28
C VAL A 76 0.36 -7.11 -11.40
N ALA A 77 -0.17 -7.26 -12.62
CA ALA A 77 -1.19 -8.25 -12.96
C ALA A 77 -0.76 -9.00 -14.19
N MET A 78 -1.29 -10.22 -14.35
CA MET A 78 -1.24 -10.91 -15.62
C MET A 78 -1.89 -10.03 -16.72
N PRO A 79 -1.52 -10.20 -18.02
CA PRO A 79 -2.11 -9.43 -19.12
C PRO A 79 -3.64 -9.54 -19.23
N ASP A 80 -4.20 -10.64 -18.72
CA ASP A 80 -5.64 -10.89 -18.62
C ASP A 80 -6.30 -10.23 -17.39
N GLY A 81 -5.53 -9.51 -16.58
CA GLY A 81 -5.96 -8.84 -15.34
C GLY A 81 -5.90 -9.72 -14.09
N GLY A 82 -5.52 -10.99 -14.22
CA GLY A 82 -5.43 -11.94 -13.12
C GLY A 82 -4.41 -11.54 -12.04
N PRO A 83 -4.58 -12.02 -10.79
CA PRO A 83 -3.60 -11.81 -9.74
C PRO A 83 -2.25 -12.44 -10.13
N PRO A 84 -1.13 -11.84 -9.72
CA PRO A 84 0.17 -12.48 -9.90
C PRO A 84 0.19 -13.83 -9.15
N PRO A 85 0.85 -14.85 -9.71
CA PRO A 85 0.99 -16.13 -9.05
C PRO A 85 1.85 -15.98 -7.78
N ALA A 86 1.57 -16.79 -6.76
CA ALA A 86 2.09 -16.59 -5.40
C ALA A 86 3.62 -16.75 -5.26
N ASP A 87 4.29 -17.28 -6.28
CA ASP A 87 5.74 -17.34 -6.42
C ASP A 87 6.37 -16.00 -6.82
N ILE A 88 5.55 -15.04 -7.27
CA ILE A 88 5.98 -13.70 -7.64
C ILE A 88 5.92 -12.78 -6.43
N ILE A 89 7.10 -12.55 -5.87
CA ILE A 89 7.32 -11.64 -4.76
C ILE A 89 7.97 -10.33 -5.23
N ASP A 90 8.55 -10.33 -6.43
CA ASP A 90 9.29 -9.22 -7.03
C ASP A 90 8.58 -8.73 -8.30
N GLU A 91 8.35 -7.42 -8.38
CA GLU A 91 7.72 -6.80 -9.55
C GLU A 91 8.56 -6.92 -10.82
N ASN A 92 9.89 -6.96 -10.72
CA ASN A 92 10.77 -7.14 -11.87
C ASN A 92 10.65 -8.56 -12.43
N ASP A 93 10.52 -9.57 -11.56
CA ASP A 93 10.27 -10.96 -11.99
C ASP A 93 8.89 -11.08 -12.63
N ALA A 94 7.88 -10.41 -12.06
CA ALA A 94 6.55 -10.33 -12.61
C ALA A 94 6.55 -9.76 -14.06
N ILE A 95 7.19 -8.61 -14.25
CA ILE A 95 7.31 -7.95 -15.55
C ILE A 95 8.13 -8.80 -16.52
N ALA A 96 9.21 -9.44 -16.05
CA ALA A 96 10.02 -10.36 -16.85
C ALA A 96 9.21 -11.58 -17.31
N LYS A 97 8.23 -12.03 -16.52
CA LYS A 97 7.27 -13.08 -16.90
C LYS A 97 6.08 -12.57 -17.73
N GLY A 98 6.14 -11.34 -18.22
CA GLY A 98 5.16 -10.75 -19.14
C GLY A 98 3.94 -10.15 -18.45
N MET A 99 3.99 -9.93 -17.14
CA MET A 99 2.93 -9.22 -16.42
C MET A 99 3.01 -7.73 -16.70
N LYS A 100 1.85 -7.07 -16.64
CA LYS A 100 1.75 -5.64 -16.88
C LYS A 100 1.72 -4.90 -15.55
N GLN A 101 2.57 -3.89 -15.44
CA GLN A 101 2.51 -2.94 -14.35
C GLN A 101 1.45 -1.88 -14.66
N TYR A 102 0.50 -1.69 -13.74
CA TYR A 102 -0.61 -0.75 -13.89
C TYR A 102 -0.42 0.56 -13.12
N VAL A 103 0.62 0.62 -12.29
CA VAL A 103 0.98 1.80 -11.49
C VAL A 103 2.27 2.40 -12.05
N PRO A 104 2.39 3.71 -12.25
CA PRO A 104 3.63 4.32 -12.73
C PRO A 104 4.81 4.03 -11.79
N ALA A 105 6.01 3.83 -12.35
CA ALA A 105 7.21 3.45 -11.60
C ALA A 105 7.65 4.50 -10.57
N GLU A 106 7.25 5.76 -10.74
CA GLU A 106 7.50 6.81 -9.75
C GLU A 106 6.83 6.49 -8.40
N TYR A 107 5.68 5.82 -8.39
CA TYR A 107 4.95 5.45 -7.18
C TYR A 107 5.38 4.10 -6.59
N THR A 108 6.11 3.27 -7.33
CA THR A 108 6.56 1.95 -6.84
C THR A 108 7.85 2.01 -6.00
N ASN A 109 8.53 3.15 -5.98
CA ASN A 109 9.75 3.35 -5.21
C ASN A 109 9.59 4.47 -4.16
N PRO A 110 9.87 4.22 -2.86
CA PRO A 110 9.77 5.24 -1.81
C PRO A 110 10.72 6.43 -1.98
N GLU A 111 11.80 6.29 -2.75
CA GLU A 111 12.73 7.40 -3.01
C GLU A 111 12.20 8.36 -4.08
N THR A 112 11.45 7.85 -5.05
CA THR A 112 10.88 8.64 -6.16
C THR A 112 9.43 9.05 -5.91
N SER A 113 8.73 8.33 -5.02
CA SER A 113 7.30 8.55 -4.81
C SER A 113 7.05 9.96 -4.26
N PRO A 114 6.24 10.76 -4.97
CA PRO A 114 5.84 12.08 -4.47
C PRO A 114 4.77 11.98 -3.37
N LEU A 115 4.20 10.80 -3.14
CA LEU A 115 3.10 10.60 -2.22
C LEU A 115 3.60 10.55 -0.78
N LYS A 116 3.33 11.62 -0.03
CA LYS A 116 3.62 11.70 1.40
C LYS A 116 2.33 11.98 2.14
N ILE A 117 2.09 11.20 3.18
CA ILE A 117 0.92 11.34 4.03
C ILE A 117 1.31 11.48 5.49
N LYS A 118 0.41 12.06 6.25
CA LYS A 118 0.51 12.14 7.70
C LYS A 118 -0.68 11.41 8.31
N VAL A 119 -0.40 10.33 9.02
CA VAL A 119 -1.40 9.57 9.76
C VAL A 119 -1.54 10.21 11.13
N ALA A 120 -2.76 10.60 11.49
CA ALA A 120 -3.10 11.18 12.80
C ALA A 120 -4.36 10.53 13.38
N ALA A 121 -4.48 10.55 14.71
CA ALA A 121 -5.70 10.10 15.39
C ALA A 121 -6.87 11.08 15.18
N PRO A 122 -8.13 10.61 15.21
CA PRO A 122 -8.58 9.25 15.54
C PRO A 122 -8.60 8.27 14.35
N LYS A 123 -8.55 8.77 13.11
CA LYS A 123 -8.53 7.97 11.87
C LYS A 123 -7.85 8.77 10.76
N ALA A 124 -7.34 8.08 9.75
CA ALA A 124 -6.78 8.68 8.54
C ALA A 124 -7.53 8.15 7.30
N GLU A 125 -7.88 9.03 6.39
CA GLU A 125 -8.48 8.68 5.10
C GLU A 125 -7.63 9.29 4.00
N ASN A 126 -7.08 8.46 3.10
CA ASN A 126 -6.17 8.92 2.05
C ASN A 126 -6.59 8.32 0.71
N ASN A 127 -6.93 9.15 -0.26
CA ASN A 127 -7.26 8.68 -1.60
C ASN A 127 -6.09 9.01 -2.53
N PHE A 128 -5.70 8.05 -3.36
CA PHE A 128 -4.61 8.18 -4.33
C PHE A 128 -5.19 8.05 -5.73
N ASP A 129 -4.96 9.06 -6.55
CA ASP A 129 -5.25 9.02 -7.98
C ASP A 129 -3.92 9.08 -8.72
N LEU A 130 -3.68 8.07 -9.55
CA LEU A 130 -2.42 7.81 -10.25
C LEU A 130 -2.57 8.06 -11.76
#